data_AF-A0AAV0AJD4-F1
#
_entry.id   AF-A0AAV0AJD4-F1
#
_cell.length_a   1.000
_cell.length_b   1.000
_cell.length_c   1.000
_cell.angle_alpha   90.00
_cell.angle_beta   90.00
_cell.angle_gamma   90.00
#
_symmetry.space_group_name_H-M   'P 1'
#
loop_
_entity.id
_entity.type
_entity.pdbx_description
1 polymer ?
#
loop_
_entity_poly.entity_id
_entity_poly.type
_entity_poly.pdbx_seq_one_letter_code
_entity_poly.pdbx_strand_id
1 'polypeptide(L)'
;KHNYIYEPVKLNDGSVVVPMFFYIRGGKLHARTCKLNFGVISSSEVNISISWNLNFYSADINEILGEDFLRPYIEIIVSDRIFLATKCRNLLH
;
A
#
# COMPACT_ATOMS: atom_id res chain seq x y z
N LYS A 1 -14.07 13.10 4.07
CA LYS A 1 -13.95 12.06 3.03
C LYS A 1 -12.62 12.31 2.32
N HIS A 2 -11.60 11.50 2.61
CA HIS A 2 -10.32 11.58 1.92
C HIS A 2 -10.32 10.52 0.83
N ASN A 3 -10.24 10.95 -0.42
CA ASN A 3 -10.02 10.06 -1.55
C ASN A 3 -8.52 9.76 -1.57
N TYR A 4 -8.12 8.60 -1.09
CA TYR A 4 -6.76 8.13 -1.30
C TYR A 4 -6.55 7.97 -2.81
N ILE A 5 -5.69 8.80 -3.41
CA ILE A 5 -5.36 8.69 -4.83
C ILE A 5 -4.58 7.40 -5.10
N TYR A 6 -3.88 6.88 -4.07
CA TYR A 6 -2.99 5.75 -4.20
C TYR A 6 -3.44 4.58 -3.33
N GLU A 7 -3.72 3.47 -3.99
CA GLU A 7 -4.13 2.23 -3.34
C GLU A 7 -2.91 1.42 -2.87
N PRO A 8 -3.04 0.60 -1.81
CA PRO A 8 -2.00 -0.34 -1.42
C PRO A 8 -1.59 -1.28 -2.56
N VAL A 9 -0.31 -1.62 -2.61
CA VAL A 9 0.23 -2.62 -3.53
C VAL A 9 1.02 -3.66 -2.75
N LYS A 10 0.94 -4.91 -3.21
CA LYS A 10 1.80 -5.98 -2.70
C LYS A 10 3.09 -6.02 -3.50
N LEU A 11 4.21 -6.07 -2.81
CA LEU A 11 5.53 -6.23 -3.41
C LEU A 11 5.88 -7.71 -3.64
N ASN A 12 6.92 -7.95 -4.45
CA ASN A 12 7.48 -9.28 -4.70
C ASN A 12 7.93 -10.01 -3.43
N ASP A 13 8.43 -9.26 -2.43
CA ASP A 13 8.82 -9.80 -1.11
C ASP A 13 7.63 -10.15 -0.20
N GLY A 14 6.40 -9.89 -0.67
CA GLY A 14 5.16 -10.16 0.05
C GLY A 14 4.69 -9.03 0.95
N SER A 15 5.49 -7.98 1.16
CA SER A 15 5.08 -6.79 1.92
C SER A 15 3.99 -6.01 1.19
N VAL A 16 3.23 -5.21 1.93
CA VAL A 16 2.19 -4.33 1.39
C VAL A 16 2.56 -2.90 1.75
N VAL A 17 2.58 -2.02 0.75
CA VAL A 17 2.98 -0.62 0.86
C VAL A 17 2.02 0.27 0.09
N VAL A 18 2.05 1.58 0.34
CA VAL A 18 1.30 2.56 -0.47
C VAL A 18 2.28 3.41 -1.25
N PRO A 19 2.24 3.38 -2.60
CA PRO A 19 3.08 4.26 -3.40
C PRO A 19 2.55 5.69 -3.32
N MET A 20 3.39 6.64 -2.91
CA MET A 20 3.01 8.04 -2.70
C MET A 20 3.50 8.96 -3.81
N PHE A 21 4.68 8.67 -4.37
CA PHE A 21 5.30 9.48 -5.41
C PHE A 21 5.96 8.58 -6.45
N PHE A 22 5.70 8.83 -7.73
CA PHE A 22 6.32 8.09 -8.85
C PHE A 22 7.29 8.99 -9.60
N TYR A 23 8.41 8.43 -10.03
CA TYR A 23 9.42 9.15 -10.81
C TYR A 23 10.27 8.19 -11.64
N ILE A 24 10.91 8.74 -12.67
CA ILE A 24 11.85 8.02 -13.50
C ILE A 24 13.27 8.39 -13.10
N ARG A 25 14.12 7.39 -12.83
CA ARG A 25 15.56 7.58 -12.63
C ARG A 25 16.32 6.51 -13.39
N GLY A 26 17.18 6.95 -14.31
CA GLY A 26 17.94 6.04 -15.19
C GLY A 26 17.05 5.19 -16.09
N GLY A 27 15.93 5.75 -16.59
CA GLY A 27 14.98 5.04 -17.46
C GLY A 27 14.09 4.00 -16.76
N LYS A 28 14.26 3.81 -15.45
CA LYS A 28 13.42 2.90 -14.65
C LYS A 28 12.37 3.67 -13.85
N LEU A 29 11.21 3.05 -13.65
CA LEU A 29 10.18 3.53 -12.75
C LEU A 29 10.59 3.27 -11.30
N HIS A 30 10.55 4.31 -10.48
CA HIS A 30 10.71 4.24 -9.03
C HIS A 30 9.47 4.81 -8.36
N ALA A 31 9.21 4.34 -7.16
CA ALA A 31 8.19 4.90 -6.29
C ALA A 31 8.78 5.14 -4.90
N ARG A 32 8.41 6.27 -4.29
CA ARG A 32 8.51 6.43 -2.83
C ARG A 32 7.24 5.88 -2.23
N THR A 33 7.40 4.89 -1.36
CA THR A 33 6.31 4.13 -0.75
C THR A 33 6.34 4.31 0.76
N CYS A 34 5.17 4.35 1.40
CA CYS A 34 5.09 4.27 2.85
C CYS A 34 4.58 2.91 3.30
N LYS A 35 4.98 2.50 4.50
CA LYS A 35 4.35 1.37 5.19
C LYS A 35 2.96 1.79 5.66
N LEU A 36 2.07 0.82 5.65
CA LEU A 36 0.72 0.95 6.17
C LEU A 36 0.61 0.28 7.53
N ASN A 37 -0.24 0.86 8.38
CA ASN A 37 -0.50 0.33 9.70
C ASN A 37 -1.79 -0.48 9.67
N PHE A 38 -1.72 -1.73 10.10
CA PHE A 38 -2.88 -2.60 10.22
C PHE A 38 -3.45 -2.52 11.64
N GLY A 39 -4.69 -2.06 11.76
CA GLY A 39 -5.49 -2.15 12.97
C GLY A 39 -6.46 -3.31 12.87
N VAL A 40 -6.33 -4.34 13.71
CA VAL A 40 -7.32 -5.42 13.76
C VAL A 40 -8.55 -4.92 14.50
N ILE A 41 -9.70 -4.85 13.81
CA ILE A 41 -10.99 -4.52 14.42
C ILE A 41 -11.64 -5.78 14.99
N SER A 42 -11.58 -6.89 14.22
CA SER A 42 -12.09 -8.20 14.62
C SER A 42 -11.38 -9.33 13.84
N SER A 43 -11.76 -10.58 14.07
CA SER A 43 -11.25 -11.72 13.27
C SER A 43 -11.60 -11.62 11.78
N SER A 44 -12.66 -10.89 11.44
CA SER A 44 -13.14 -10.72 10.07
C SER A 44 -12.84 -9.34 9.46
N GLU A 45 -12.34 -8.39 10.24
CA GLU A 45 -12.25 -6.99 9.83
C GLU A 45 -10.93 -6.34 10.24
N VAL A 46 -10.33 -5.64 9.28
CA VAL A 46 -9.05 -4.94 9.46
C VAL A 46 -9.17 -3.52 8.92
N ASN A 47 -8.68 -2.57 9.67
CA ASN A 47 -8.49 -1.20 9.24
C ASN A 47 -7.05 -1.00 8.75
N ILE A 48 -6.89 -0.28 7.65
CA ILE A 48 -5.60 0.17 7.14
C ILE A 48 -5.56 1.67 7.32
N SER A 49 -4.55 2.15 8.04
CA SER A 49 -4.27 3.59 8.15
C SER A 49 -2.93 3.96 7.50
N ILE A 50 -2.94 5.11 6.83
CA ILE A 50 -1.79 5.66 6.11
C ILE A 50 -1.39 6.98 6.76
N SER A 51 -0.10 7.18 7.01
CA SER A 51 0.40 8.46 7.53
C SER A 51 0.16 9.59 6.53
N TRP A 52 -0.55 10.63 6.96
CA TRP A 52 -1.05 11.70 6.09
C TRP A 52 -0.06 12.84 5.81
N ASN A 53 1.01 12.95 6.61
CA ASN A 53 1.95 14.08 6.56
C ASN A 53 3.33 13.67 5.99
N LEU A 54 3.31 12.93 4.89
CA LEU A 54 4.51 12.44 4.22
C LEU A 54 4.86 13.30 3.00
N ASN A 55 6.11 13.75 2.93
CA ASN A 55 6.67 14.39 1.75
C ASN A 55 7.70 13.46 1.08
N PHE A 56 8.21 13.85 -0.09
CA PHE A 56 9.13 13.04 -0.90
C PHE A 56 10.45 12.68 -0.21
N TYR A 57 10.84 13.40 0.84
CA TYR A 57 12.07 13.19 1.60
C TYR A 57 11.83 12.73 3.05
N SER A 58 10.59 12.38 3.41
CA SER A 58 10.28 11.87 4.75
C SER A 58 11.08 10.60 5.04
N ALA A 59 11.55 10.42 6.29
CA ALA A 59 12.27 9.21 6.69
C ALA A 59 11.38 7.94 6.64
N ASP A 60 10.06 8.12 6.74
CA ASP A 60 9.08 7.02 6.78
C ASP A 60 8.70 6.49 5.39
N ILE A 61 9.31 7.03 4.31
CA ILE A 61 9.10 6.53 2.94
C ILE A 61 10.36 5.85 2.40
N ASN A 62 10.15 4.71 1.76
CA ASN A 62 11.20 3.89 1.16
C ASN A 62 11.08 3.94 -0.36
N GLU A 63 12.23 3.98 -1.04
CA GLU A 63 12.28 3.85 -2.49
C GLU A 63 12.12 2.39 -2.89
N ILE A 64 11.22 2.12 -3.82
CA ILE A 64 10.95 0.79 -4.39
C ILE A 64 10.96 0.92 -5.91
N LEU A 65 11.54 -0.07 -6.60
CA LEU A 65 11.49 -0.13 -8.05
C LEU A 65 10.08 -0.55 -8.49
N GLY A 66 9.58 0.04 -9.58
CA GLY A 66 8.26 -0.32 -10.11
C GLY A 66 8.16 -1.79 -10.52
N GLU A 67 9.29 -2.44 -10.86
CA GLU A 67 9.36 -3.87 -11.17
C GLU A 67 9.10 -4.78 -9.95
N ASP A 68 9.18 -4.22 -8.74
CA ASP A 68 8.86 -4.94 -7.50
C ASP A 68 7.36 -4.95 -7.16
N PHE A 69 6.53 -4.23 -7.92
CA PHE A 69 5.08 -4.20 -7.73
C PHE A 69 4.43 -5.45 -8.31
N LEU A 70 3.88 -6.29 -7.44
CA LEU A 70 3.36 -7.61 -7.79
C LEU A 70 1.84 -7.63 -7.97
N ARG A 71 1.08 -7.04 -7.04
CA ARG A 71 -0.40 -7.03 -7.09
C ARG A 71 -1.02 -5.72 -6.66
N PRO A 72 -2.06 -5.24 -7.36
CA PRO A 72 -2.88 -4.12 -6.90
C PRO A 72 -3.71 -4.52 -5.68
N TYR A 73 -4.21 -3.53 -4.94
CA TYR A 73 -4.98 -3.70 -3.70
C TYR A 73 -6.10 -4.74 -3.79
N ILE A 74 -6.88 -4.68 -4.87
CA ILE A 74 -8.05 -5.55 -5.08
C ILE A 74 -7.68 -7.04 -5.23
N GLU A 75 -6.42 -7.34 -5.54
CA GLU A 75 -5.91 -8.70 -5.74
C GLU A 75 -5.07 -9.21 -4.56
N ILE A 76 -4.89 -8.42 -3.49
CA ILE A 76 -4.09 -8.83 -2.34
C ILE A 76 -4.87 -9.87 -1.53
N ILE A 77 -4.35 -11.09 -1.41
CA ILE A 77 -4.93 -12.18 -0.62
C ILE A 77 -4.26 -12.21 0.77
N VAL A 78 -5.06 -12.22 1.84
CA VAL A 78 -4.59 -12.21 3.24
C VAL A 78 -4.80 -13.51 4.00
N SER A 79 -5.76 -14.32 3.56
CA SER A 79 -6.05 -15.68 4.07
C SER A 79 -6.86 -16.40 2.99
N ASP A 80 -6.98 -17.73 3.05
CA ASP A 80 -7.62 -18.58 2.02
C ASP A 80 -8.77 -17.92 1.24
N ARG A 81 -8.46 -17.47 0.01
CA ARG A 81 -9.36 -16.79 -0.95
C ARG A 81 -10.04 -15.50 -0.46
N ILE A 82 -9.60 -14.93 0.66
CA ILE A 82 -10.09 -13.66 1.17
C ILE A 82 -9.15 -12.53 0.74
N PHE A 83 -9.72 -11.57 0.03
CA PHE A 83 -9.03 -10.36 -0.41
C PHE A 83 -8.94 -9.33 0.72
N LEU A 84 -7.83 -8.59 0.77
CA LEU A 84 -7.60 -7.51 1.72
C LEU A 84 -8.68 -6.45 1.59
N ALA A 85 -9.05 -6.08 0.37
CA ALA A 85 -10.15 -5.16 0.09
C ALA A 85 -11.45 -5.59 0.79
N THR A 86 -11.78 -6.88 0.77
CA THR A 86 -12.95 -7.41 1.48
C THR A 86 -12.84 -7.27 2.99
N LYS A 87 -11.68 -7.57 3.59
CA LYS A 87 -11.43 -7.40 5.04
C LYS A 87 -11.53 -5.94 5.48
N CYS A 88 -11.23 -5.00 4.59
CA CYS A 88 -11.33 -3.57 4.83
C CYS A 88 -12.68 -2.98 4.38
N ARG A 89 -13.66 -3.80 4.00
CA ARG A 89 -14.96 -3.35 3.46
C ARG A 89 -14.83 -2.41 2.26
N ASN A 90 -13.76 -2.55 1.48
CA ASN A 90 -13.35 -1.67 0.39
C ASN A 90 -13.12 -0.20 0.83
N LEU A 91 -12.77 0.01 2.10
CA LEU A 91 -12.45 1.33 2.66
C LEU A 91 -10.96 1.40 2.99
N LEU A 92 -10.34 2.50 2.59
CA LEU A 92 -9.02 2.93 3.03
C LEU A 92 -9.22 4.16 3.91
N HIS A 93 -8.67 4.17 5.12
CA HIS A 93 -8.94 5.19 6.13
C HIS A 93 -7.74 6.06 6.44
#